data_AF-A0A838YG15-F1
#
_entry.id   AF-A0A838YG15-F1
#
_cell.length_a   1.000
_cell.length_b   1.000
_cell.length_c   1.000
_cell.angle_alpha   90.00
_cell.angle_beta   90.00
_cell.angle_gamma   90.00
#
_symmetry.space_group_name_H-M   'P 1'
#
loop_
_entity.id
_entity.type
_entity.pdbx_description
1 polymer ?
#
loop_
_entity_poly.entity_id
_entity_poly.type
_entity_poly.pdbx_seq_one_letter_code
_entity_poly.pdbx_strand_id
1 'polypeptide(L)'
;MILNIRQFILILSVLVFAACEPSDERIEITETRELGDFNPKPKLNLGFRDRVGIEEKKPQGSPLNNVSFFVKLTGPKAIVDAEMDNFNLFCNSLKIGEGNPPFKWEKPESWKNEDQSSMRVANFSFGENSEGECYFTVLTGGGGGLVANVNRWRKQMNLSELTKDEVDALSDRAFLLGQGKFIELEGDFKSVGSTEVLKNYKLVGIILPELPINLEK
;
A
#
# COMPACT_ATOMS: atom_id res chain seq x y z
N MET A 1 -56.90 -9.68 -75.97
CA MET A 1 -57.40 -9.95 -74.61
C MET A 1 -56.55 -9.10 -73.67
N ILE A 2 -56.70 -7.76 -73.61
CA ILE A 2 -57.81 -6.98 -73.03
C ILE A 2 -58.18 -7.49 -71.63
N LEU A 3 -57.63 -6.85 -70.61
CA LEU A 3 -58.32 -6.52 -69.35
C LEU A 3 -57.76 -5.15 -68.91
N ASN A 4 -58.31 -4.04 -69.40
CA ASN A 4 -59.45 -3.24 -68.92
C ASN A 4 -59.08 -2.22 -67.81
N ILE A 5 -58.96 -0.97 -68.26
CA ILE A 5 -58.53 0.29 -67.60
C ILE A 5 -59.43 0.73 -66.41
N ARG A 6 -60.32 -0.14 -65.92
CA ARG A 6 -61.24 0.16 -64.80
C ARG A 6 -60.70 -0.19 -63.40
N GLN A 7 -59.53 -0.81 -63.28
CA GLN A 7 -58.91 -1.09 -61.97
C GLN A 7 -57.83 -0.08 -61.56
N PHE A 8 -57.43 0.85 -62.45
CA PHE A 8 -56.40 1.85 -62.11
C PHE A 8 -56.96 3.17 -61.57
N ILE A 9 -58.29 3.38 -61.63
CA ILE A 9 -58.96 4.62 -61.21
C ILE A 9 -59.55 4.51 -59.78
N LEU A 10 -59.51 3.34 -59.13
CA LEU A 10 -60.02 3.16 -57.77
C LEU A 10 -58.96 3.21 -56.65
N ILE A 11 -57.69 3.48 -56.99
CA ILE A 11 -56.62 3.76 -56.01
C ILE A 11 -56.21 5.24 -56.06
N LEU A 12 -56.87 6.04 -56.90
CA LEU A 12 -56.65 7.49 -57.03
C LEU A 12 -57.83 8.30 -56.43
N SER A 13 -58.48 7.77 -55.39
CA SER A 13 -59.58 8.44 -54.67
C SER A 13 -59.46 8.36 -53.14
N VAL A 14 -58.28 8.01 -52.60
CA VAL A 14 -57.96 8.15 -51.17
C VAL A 14 -56.79 9.11 -51.04
N LEU A 15 -57.02 10.33 -51.52
CA LEU A 15 -56.15 11.48 -51.33
C LEU A 15 -56.99 12.63 -50.79
N VAL A 16 -57.69 12.41 -49.67
CA VAL A 16 -58.24 13.53 -48.91
C VAL A 16 -58.34 13.17 -47.43
N PHE A 17 -57.69 14.00 -46.60
CA PHE A 17 -57.83 14.13 -45.15
C PHE A 17 -57.24 13.02 -44.26
N ALA A 18 -55.93 12.83 -44.33
CA ALA A 18 -55.14 12.68 -43.10
C ALA A 18 -54.25 13.92 -42.96
N ALA A 19 -54.90 15.08 -42.81
CA ALA A 19 -54.23 16.23 -42.23
C ALA A 19 -53.95 15.84 -40.78
N CYS A 20 -52.70 15.48 -40.49
CA CYS A 20 -52.22 15.48 -39.11
C CYS A 20 -52.34 16.93 -38.66
N GLU A 21 -53.31 17.25 -37.80
CA GLU A 21 -53.40 18.55 -37.15
C GLU A 21 -52.03 18.84 -36.51
N PRO A 22 -51.34 19.94 -36.88
CA PRO A 22 -50.25 20.41 -36.06
C PRO A 22 -50.87 20.72 -34.70
N SER A 23 -50.37 20.10 -33.64
CA SER A 23 -50.76 20.48 -32.29
C SER A 23 -50.43 21.97 -32.13
N ASP A 24 -51.46 22.82 -32.08
CA ASP A 24 -51.38 24.23 -31.71
C ASP A 24 -51.06 24.37 -30.21
N GLU A 25 -50.12 23.59 -29.68
CA GLU A 25 -49.40 23.96 -28.46
C GLU A 25 -48.36 25.01 -28.84
N ARG A 26 -48.86 26.21 -29.17
CA ARG A 26 -48.05 27.41 -29.04
C ARG A 26 -47.95 27.69 -27.54
N ILE A 27 -46.93 27.13 -26.91
CA ILE A 27 -46.54 27.51 -25.55
C ILE A 27 -45.95 28.92 -25.64
N GLU A 28 -46.77 29.94 -25.36
CA GLU A 28 -46.22 31.27 -25.09
C GLU A 28 -45.45 31.20 -23.78
N ILE A 29 -44.16 31.46 -23.85
CA ILE A 29 -43.31 31.61 -22.67
C ILE A 29 -43.67 32.96 -22.06
N THR A 30 -44.73 33.01 -21.25
CA THR A 30 -45.16 34.23 -20.56
C THR A 30 -44.41 34.46 -19.25
N GLU A 31 -43.68 33.46 -18.76
CA GLU A 31 -42.80 33.59 -17.60
C GLU A 31 -41.36 33.84 -18.02
N THR A 32 -40.91 35.09 -17.83
CA THR A 32 -39.48 35.39 -17.75
C THR A 32 -38.94 34.72 -16.49
N ARG A 33 -38.13 33.69 -16.66
CA ARG A 33 -37.40 33.08 -15.55
C ARG A 33 -36.56 34.18 -14.88
N GLU A 34 -36.86 34.50 -13.63
CA GLU A 34 -35.98 35.30 -12.79
C GLU A 34 -34.60 34.62 -12.81
N LEU A 35 -33.61 35.32 -13.37
CA LEU A 35 -32.23 34.86 -13.34
C LEU A 35 -31.84 34.78 -11.86
N GLY A 36 -31.67 33.56 -11.35
CA GLY A 36 -31.21 33.38 -9.97
C GLY A 36 -29.89 34.14 -9.75
N ASP A 37 -29.77 34.80 -8.59
CA ASP A 37 -28.66 35.68 -8.18
C ASP A 37 -27.28 35.01 -8.06
N PHE A 38 -27.14 33.79 -8.56
CA PHE A 38 -25.89 33.05 -8.55
C PHE A 38 -25.35 32.85 -9.95
N ASN A 39 -24.94 33.97 -10.56
CA ASN A 39 -23.82 33.90 -11.48
C ASN A 39 -22.59 34.48 -10.76
N PRO A 40 -21.65 33.65 -10.25
CA PRO A 40 -20.42 34.19 -9.70
C PRO A 40 -19.77 35.08 -10.77
N LYS A 41 -19.22 36.23 -10.37
CA LYS A 41 -18.56 37.15 -11.32
C LYS A 41 -17.64 36.33 -12.22
N PRO A 42 -17.74 36.47 -13.56
CA PRO A 42 -16.91 35.70 -14.46
C PRO A 42 -15.46 35.91 -14.08
N LYS A 43 -14.75 34.80 -13.83
CA LYS A 43 -13.32 34.86 -13.58
C LYS A 43 -12.66 35.32 -14.88
N LEU A 44 -12.30 36.59 -14.93
CA LEU A 44 -11.56 37.17 -16.05
C LEU A 44 -10.12 36.65 -16.00
N ASN A 45 -9.50 36.45 -17.16
CA ASN A 45 -8.15 35.89 -17.33
C ASN A 45 -7.98 34.41 -16.96
N LEU A 46 -9.04 33.60 -16.98
CA LEU A 46 -8.88 32.15 -16.93
C LEU A 46 -8.00 31.67 -18.08
N GLY A 47 -7.02 30.81 -17.77
CA GLY A 47 -6.20 30.16 -18.78
C GLY A 47 -7.06 29.26 -19.66
N PHE A 48 -6.52 28.85 -20.82
CA PHE A 48 -7.25 27.96 -21.74
C PHE A 48 -7.79 26.71 -21.01
N ARG A 49 -6.97 26.08 -20.16
CA ARG A 49 -7.30 24.85 -19.42
C ARG A 49 -8.50 25.03 -18.48
N ASP A 50 -8.53 26.12 -17.72
CA ASP A 50 -9.62 26.42 -16.78
C ASP A 50 -10.95 26.69 -17.50
N ARG A 51 -10.90 27.28 -18.71
CA ARG A 51 -12.10 27.59 -19.51
C ARG A 51 -12.75 26.35 -20.11
N VAL A 52 -11.98 25.30 -20.37
CA VAL A 52 -12.48 24.05 -20.97
C VAL A 52 -12.72 22.95 -19.95
N GLY A 53 -12.65 23.26 -18.65
CA GLY A 53 -12.85 22.28 -17.57
C GLY A 53 -11.75 21.22 -17.52
N ILE A 54 -10.56 21.49 -18.07
CA ILE A 54 -9.40 20.63 -17.89
C ILE A 54 -8.82 20.96 -16.53
N GLU A 55 -9.34 20.29 -15.50
CA GLU A 55 -8.67 20.26 -14.21
C GLU A 55 -7.34 19.52 -14.38
N GLU A 56 -6.24 20.17 -14.04
CA GLU A 56 -5.03 19.41 -13.72
C GLU A 56 -5.37 18.53 -12.53
N LYS A 57 -5.49 17.23 -12.76
CA LYS A 57 -5.49 16.25 -11.68
C LYS A 57 -4.20 16.51 -10.91
N LYS A 58 -4.28 17.21 -9.77
CA LYS A 58 -3.18 17.27 -8.79
C LYS A 58 -2.67 15.84 -8.68
N PRO A 59 -1.35 15.57 -8.77
CA PRO A 59 -0.85 14.23 -8.64
C PRO A 59 -1.44 13.66 -7.36
N GLN A 60 -2.31 12.68 -7.51
CA GLN A 60 -2.99 12.00 -6.41
C GLN A 60 -2.00 11.02 -5.79
N GLY A 61 -0.82 11.52 -5.41
CA GLY A 61 0.14 10.82 -4.60
C GLY A 61 0.12 11.53 -3.27
N SER A 62 -0.38 10.86 -2.23
CA SER A 62 0.06 11.17 -0.86
C SER A 62 1.59 11.30 -0.89
N PRO A 63 2.20 12.24 -0.13
CA PRO A 63 3.66 12.34 -0.07
C PRO A 63 4.25 10.95 0.14
N LEU A 64 5.24 10.58 -0.65
CA LEU A 64 5.91 9.29 -0.53
C LEU A 64 6.38 9.15 0.92
N ASN A 65 5.87 8.14 1.61
CA ASN A 65 6.32 7.84 2.95
C ASN A 65 7.59 7.00 2.82
N ASN A 66 8.64 7.37 3.55
CA ASN A 66 9.73 6.43 3.76
C ASN A 66 9.17 5.27 4.58
N VAL A 67 9.24 4.07 4.06
CA VAL A 67 8.83 2.86 4.78
C VAL A 67 10.06 1.97 4.96
N SER A 68 10.26 1.50 6.18
CA SER A 68 11.28 0.51 6.50
C SER A 68 10.64 -0.82 6.80
N PHE A 69 11.20 -1.87 6.21
CA PHE A 69 10.82 -3.26 6.42
C PHE A 69 11.96 -3.97 7.12
N PHE A 70 11.67 -4.74 8.15
CA PHE A 70 12.68 -5.62 8.71
C PHE A 70 12.09 -6.86 9.34
N VAL A 71 12.87 -7.95 9.29
CA VAL A 71 12.64 -9.13 10.11
C VAL A 71 13.72 -9.18 11.17
N LYS A 72 13.31 -9.48 12.41
CA LYS A 72 14.22 -9.63 13.53
C LYS A 72 13.94 -10.94 14.26
N LEU A 73 14.98 -11.73 14.44
CA LEU A 73 15.02 -12.97 15.20
C LEU A 73 15.90 -12.74 16.43
N THR A 74 15.43 -13.06 17.62
CA THR A 74 16.20 -12.84 18.86
C THR A 74 15.91 -13.93 19.88
N GLY A 75 16.93 -14.40 20.59
CA GLY A 75 16.80 -15.41 21.63
C GLY A 75 18.16 -15.90 22.14
N PRO A 76 18.17 -16.96 22.98
CA PRO A 76 19.40 -17.63 23.38
C PRO A 76 20.21 -18.07 22.16
N LYS A 77 21.53 -17.83 22.17
CA LYS A 77 22.40 -18.04 21.00
C LYS A 77 22.24 -19.43 20.37
N ALA A 78 22.28 -20.48 21.19
CA ALA A 78 22.19 -21.86 20.70
C ALA A 78 20.87 -22.14 19.96
N ILE A 79 19.77 -21.55 20.42
CA ILE A 79 18.45 -21.72 19.82
C ILE A 79 18.35 -20.90 18.53
N VAL A 80 18.84 -19.67 18.54
CA VAL A 80 18.89 -18.83 17.33
C VAL A 80 19.74 -19.48 16.24
N ASP A 81 20.90 -20.05 16.60
CA ASP A 81 21.76 -20.76 15.67
C ASP A 81 21.06 -21.98 15.05
N ALA A 82 20.25 -22.71 15.82
CA ALA A 82 19.46 -23.85 15.33
C ALA A 82 18.28 -23.43 14.43
N GLU A 83 17.76 -22.20 14.59
CA GLU A 83 16.59 -21.70 13.87
C GLU A 83 16.95 -20.90 12.60
N MET A 84 18.22 -20.85 12.23
CA MET A 84 18.67 -20.07 11.07
C MET A 84 18.06 -20.51 9.74
N ASP A 85 17.83 -21.81 9.54
CA ASP A 85 17.18 -22.32 8.33
C ASP A 85 15.71 -21.90 8.27
N ASN A 86 15.01 -21.95 9.40
CA ASN A 86 13.62 -21.48 9.52
C ASN A 86 13.52 -19.97 9.29
N PHE A 87 14.48 -19.20 9.80
CA PHE A 87 14.58 -17.77 9.53
C PHE A 87 14.78 -17.47 8.05
N ASN A 88 15.65 -18.22 7.38
CA ASN A 88 15.89 -18.06 5.94
C ASN A 88 14.63 -18.41 5.13
N LEU A 89 13.95 -19.51 5.47
CA LEU A 89 12.66 -19.89 4.86
C LEU A 89 11.62 -18.78 5.01
N PHE A 90 11.45 -18.26 6.22
CA PHE A 90 10.52 -17.17 6.49
C PHE A 90 10.87 -15.92 5.65
N CYS A 91 12.12 -15.47 5.68
CA CYS A 91 12.57 -14.30 4.93
C CYS A 91 12.38 -14.45 3.41
N ASN A 92 12.63 -15.64 2.86
CA ASN A 92 12.50 -15.93 1.44
C ASN A 92 11.04 -16.07 1.00
N SER A 93 10.13 -16.42 1.92
CA SER A 93 8.69 -16.55 1.62
C SER A 93 7.95 -15.21 1.57
N LEU A 94 8.51 -14.17 2.18
CA LEU A 94 7.88 -12.85 2.32
C LEU A 94 7.65 -12.20 0.96
N LYS A 95 6.40 -11.83 0.70
CA LYS A 95 5.99 -11.15 -0.53
C LYS A 95 4.83 -10.21 -0.29
N ILE A 96 4.65 -9.25 -1.20
CA ILE A 96 3.42 -8.45 -1.24
C ILE A 96 2.26 -9.37 -1.63
N GLY A 97 1.15 -9.21 -0.91
CA GLY A 97 -0.09 -9.91 -1.17
C GLY A 97 -1.29 -8.97 -1.09
N GLU A 98 -2.43 -9.55 -0.77
CA GLU A 98 -3.70 -8.83 -0.57
C GLU A 98 -4.01 -8.78 0.93
N GLY A 99 -4.69 -7.72 1.39
CA GLY A 99 -5.07 -7.51 2.79
C GLY A 99 -4.47 -6.24 3.38
N ASN A 100 -4.75 -5.98 4.66
CA ASN A 100 -4.15 -4.89 5.42
C ASN A 100 -3.56 -5.44 6.74
N PRO A 101 -2.22 -5.53 6.87
CA PRO A 101 -1.20 -5.08 5.92
C PRO A 101 -1.01 -6.08 4.74
N PRO A 102 -0.62 -5.62 3.54
CA PRO A 102 -0.65 -6.40 2.29
C PRO A 102 0.55 -7.35 2.14
N PHE A 103 0.78 -8.22 3.12
CA PHE A 103 1.91 -9.16 3.12
C PHE A 103 1.45 -10.60 3.28
N LYS A 104 2.14 -11.50 2.59
CA LYS A 104 1.97 -12.95 2.69
C LYS A 104 3.34 -13.59 2.95
N TRP A 105 3.34 -14.66 3.72
CA TRP A 105 4.54 -15.42 4.10
C TRP A 105 4.19 -16.87 4.42
N GLU A 106 5.21 -17.71 4.48
CA GLU A 106 5.14 -19.07 4.98
C GLU A 106 5.82 -19.11 6.35
N LYS A 107 5.05 -19.52 7.37
CA LYS A 107 5.57 -19.66 8.74
C LYS A 107 6.20 -21.05 8.89
N PRO A 108 7.42 -21.17 9.43
CA PRO A 108 7.98 -22.45 9.86
C PRO A 108 7.02 -23.22 10.78
N GLU A 109 6.90 -24.53 10.63
CA GLU A 109 5.96 -25.34 11.40
C GLU A 109 6.26 -25.30 12.91
N SER A 110 7.54 -25.28 13.28
CA SER A 110 8.02 -25.23 14.67
C SER A 110 7.69 -23.93 15.40
N TRP A 111 7.38 -22.85 14.67
CA TRP A 111 7.12 -21.54 15.27
C TRP A 111 5.66 -21.41 15.72
N LYS A 112 5.44 -20.73 16.85
CA LYS A 112 4.10 -20.42 17.38
C LYS A 112 3.70 -19.01 16.96
N ASN A 113 2.44 -18.80 16.62
CA ASN A 113 1.91 -17.46 16.37
C ASN A 113 1.74 -16.71 17.69
N GLU A 114 2.17 -15.46 17.72
CA GLU A 114 1.92 -14.52 18.81
C GLU A 114 1.01 -13.39 18.32
N ASP A 115 0.44 -12.64 19.27
CA ASP A 115 -0.40 -11.50 18.95
C ASP A 115 0.36 -10.46 18.11
N GLN A 116 -0.27 -10.03 17.01
CA GLN A 116 0.26 -8.99 16.14
C GLN A 116 0.02 -7.59 16.75
N SER A 117 0.80 -6.61 16.29
CA SER A 117 0.57 -5.20 16.62
C SER A 117 0.55 -4.36 15.36
N SER A 118 0.19 -3.07 15.49
CA SER A 118 0.18 -2.13 14.36
C SER A 118 1.55 -2.00 13.66
N MET A 119 2.65 -2.30 14.35
CA MET A 119 4.00 -2.28 13.77
C MET A 119 4.51 -3.67 13.40
N ARG A 120 4.26 -4.69 14.24
CA ARG A 120 4.68 -6.09 14.01
C ARG A 120 3.57 -6.84 13.29
N VAL A 121 3.67 -6.88 11.97
CA VAL A 121 2.66 -7.48 11.08
C VAL A 121 2.72 -9.00 11.08
N ALA A 122 3.88 -9.57 11.41
CA ALA A 122 4.02 -10.97 11.78
C ALA A 122 4.78 -11.05 13.11
N ASN A 123 4.34 -11.91 14.02
CA ASN A 123 4.93 -12.07 15.34
C ASN A 123 4.87 -13.55 15.74
N PHE A 124 6.03 -14.11 16.09
CA PHE A 124 6.17 -15.54 16.40
C PHE A 124 7.08 -15.74 17.60
N SER A 125 6.84 -16.83 18.32
CA SER A 125 7.79 -17.38 19.31
C SER A 125 8.31 -18.75 18.87
N PHE A 126 9.51 -19.10 19.33
CA PHE A 126 10.17 -20.38 19.06
C PHE A 126 11.01 -20.83 20.26
N GLY A 127 11.51 -22.07 20.19
CA GLY A 127 12.09 -22.77 21.32
C GLY A 127 11.03 -23.45 22.19
N GLU A 128 11.46 -24.45 22.97
CA GLU A 128 10.55 -25.27 23.80
C GLU A 128 9.73 -24.40 24.76
N ASN A 129 10.40 -23.40 25.35
CA ASN A 129 9.82 -22.48 26.33
C ASN A 129 9.42 -21.12 25.74
N SER A 130 9.32 -20.99 24.41
CA SER A 130 9.04 -19.70 23.74
C SER A 130 10.04 -18.60 24.12
N GLU A 131 11.30 -18.99 24.29
CA GLU A 131 12.41 -18.13 24.71
C GLU A 131 13.03 -17.30 23.57
N GLY A 132 12.67 -17.62 22.33
CA GLY A 132 13.00 -16.83 21.15
C GLY A 132 11.79 -16.15 20.54
N GLU A 133 11.99 -14.98 19.94
CA GLU A 133 11.00 -14.22 19.18
C GLU A 133 11.46 -13.92 17.74
N CYS A 134 10.55 -14.07 16.78
CA CYS A 134 10.75 -13.64 15.39
C CYS A 134 9.59 -12.74 14.96
N TYR A 135 9.89 -11.58 14.40
CA TYR A 135 8.83 -10.69 13.91
C TYR A 135 9.22 -9.94 12.65
N PHE A 136 8.21 -9.70 11.81
CA PHE A 136 8.29 -8.83 10.65
C PHE A 136 7.61 -7.50 10.97
N THR A 137 8.35 -6.41 10.80
CA THR A 137 7.90 -5.05 11.13
C THR A 137 7.82 -4.19 9.88
N VAL A 138 6.77 -3.35 9.85
CA VAL A 138 6.58 -2.28 8.87
C VAL A 138 6.54 -0.95 9.62
N LEU A 139 7.53 -0.09 9.40
CA LEU A 139 7.59 1.24 10.02
C LEU A 139 7.33 2.33 8.99
N THR A 140 6.17 2.99 9.12
CA THR A 140 5.87 4.23 8.39
C THR A 140 6.76 5.37 8.89
N GLY A 141 7.31 6.18 7.99
CA GLY A 141 8.32 7.20 8.33
C GLY A 141 9.72 6.62 8.56
N GLY A 142 9.96 5.37 8.14
CA GLY A 142 11.27 4.72 8.09
C GLY A 142 11.90 4.36 9.44
N GLY A 143 11.29 4.79 10.56
CA GLY A 143 11.79 4.49 11.91
C GLY A 143 13.11 5.18 12.26
N GLY A 144 13.47 6.24 11.53
CA GLY A 144 14.73 6.99 11.70
C GLY A 144 15.88 6.52 10.79
N GLY A 145 15.61 5.69 9.79
CA GLY A 145 16.59 5.23 8.82
C GLY A 145 17.38 3.99 9.22
N LEU A 146 18.10 3.44 8.24
CA LEU A 146 18.87 2.20 8.37
C LEU A 146 19.86 2.24 9.55
N VAL A 147 20.72 3.27 9.61
CA VAL A 147 21.75 3.41 10.65
C VAL A 147 21.14 3.47 12.05
N ALA A 148 20.07 4.25 12.24
CA ALA A 148 19.42 4.39 13.54
C ALA A 148 18.79 3.07 14.01
N ASN A 149 18.20 2.30 13.11
CA ASN A 149 17.62 1.00 13.44
C ASN A 149 18.70 -0.04 13.78
N VAL A 150 19.77 -0.13 12.98
CA VAL A 150 20.91 -1.03 13.25
C VAL A 150 21.53 -0.69 14.62
N ASN A 151 21.79 0.57 14.90
CA ASN A 151 22.36 0.98 16.19
C ASN A 151 21.38 0.78 17.36
N ARG A 152 20.07 0.81 17.12
CA ARG A 152 19.07 0.43 18.13
C ARG A 152 19.18 -1.06 18.49
N TRP A 153 19.36 -1.93 17.51
CA TRP A 153 19.57 -3.37 17.76
C TRP A 153 20.91 -3.62 18.46
N ARG A 154 21.97 -2.92 18.08
CA ARG A 154 23.27 -3.02 18.75
C ARG A 154 23.21 -2.59 20.21
N LYS A 155 22.49 -1.51 20.52
CA LYS A 155 22.21 -1.09 21.91
C LYS A 155 21.44 -2.15 22.70
N GLN A 156 20.46 -2.81 22.08
CA GLN A 156 19.75 -3.93 22.70
C GLN A 156 20.69 -5.08 23.05
N MET A 157 21.79 -5.27 22.30
CA MET A 157 22.80 -6.29 22.53
C MET A 157 24.00 -5.81 23.37
N ASN A 158 23.92 -4.60 23.95
CA ASN A 158 25.02 -3.96 24.68
C ASN A 158 26.32 -3.80 23.86
N LEU A 159 26.18 -3.51 22.56
CA LEU A 159 27.28 -3.31 21.62
C LEU A 159 27.45 -1.83 21.27
N SER A 160 28.69 -1.43 20.97
CA SER A 160 29.01 -0.08 20.47
C SER A 160 28.33 0.19 19.14
N GLU A 161 27.94 1.44 18.90
CA GLU A 161 27.32 1.87 17.64
C GLU A 161 28.27 1.70 16.45
N LEU A 162 27.70 1.46 15.27
CA LEU A 162 28.40 1.54 13.99
C LEU A 162 28.23 2.92 13.37
N THR A 163 29.25 3.35 12.66
CA THR A 163 29.23 4.48 11.74
C THR A 163 28.37 4.16 10.51
N LYS A 164 28.02 5.19 9.73
CA LYS A 164 27.28 5.00 8.48
C LYS A 164 28.02 4.09 7.50
N ASP A 165 29.32 4.27 7.33
CA ASP A 165 30.11 3.50 6.36
C ASP A 165 30.20 2.02 6.76
N GLU A 166 30.29 1.74 8.07
CA GLU A 166 30.24 0.36 8.58
C GLU A 166 28.87 -0.29 8.38
N VAL A 167 27.77 0.47 8.53
CA VAL A 167 26.41 -0.01 8.24
C VAL A 167 26.21 -0.25 6.74
N ASP A 168 26.72 0.63 5.89
CA ASP A 168 26.63 0.49 4.43
C ASP A 168 27.47 -0.71 3.92
N ALA A 169 28.53 -1.08 4.65
CA ALA A 169 29.36 -2.24 4.37
C ALA A 169 28.79 -3.58 4.88
N LEU A 170 27.65 -3.57 5.60
CA LEU A 170 26.98 -4.81 5.99
C LEU A 170 26.58 -5.64 4.77
N SER A 171 26.57 -6.96 4.95
CA SER A 171 26.21 -7.92 3.91
C SER A 171 24.83 -7.64 3.33
N ASP A 172 24.75 -7.58 2.01
CA ASP A 172 23.48 -7.50 1.31
C ASP A 172 22.82 -8.88 1.19
N ARG A 173 21.50 -8.92 1.32
CA ARG A 173 20.70 -10.13 1.08
C ARG A 173 19.37 -9.74 0.43
N ALA A 174 18.90 -10.55 -0.51
CA ALA A 174 17.58 -10.38 -1.12
C ALA A 174 16.49 -10.44 -0.04
N PHE A 175 15.61 -9.44 -0.04
CA PHE A 175 14.57 -9.30 0.96
C PHE A 175 13.41 -8.46 0.46
N LEU A 176 12.22 -9.07 0.43
CA LEU A 176 10.95 -8.46 0.04
C LEU A 176 10.99 -7.80 -1.35
N LEU A 177 11.37 -6.51 -1.43
CA LEU A 177 11.34 -5.69 -2.66
C LEU A 177 12.74 -5.34 -3.20
N GLY A 178 13.81 -5.79 -2.55
CA GLY A 178 15.15 -5.44 -2.98
C GLY A 178 16.24 -6.12 -2.16
N GLN A 179 17.34 -5.40 -1.93
CA GLN A 179 18.49 -5.87 -1.16
C GLN A 179 18.46 -5.23 0.23
N GLY A 180 18.21 -6.03 1.26
CA GLY A 180 18.30 -5.62 2.65
C GLY A 180 19.71 -5.79 3.21
N LYS A 181 20.04 -5.01 4.23
CA LYS A 181 21.24 -5.23 5.05
C LYS A 181 20.97 -6.33 6.06
N PHE A 182 21.80 -7.36 6.02
CA PHE A 182 21.79 -8.49 6.93
C PHE A 182 22.85 -8.30 8.02
N ILE A 183 22.48 -8.61 9.27
CA ILE A 183 23.38 -8.49 10.41
C ILE A 183 23.10 -9.59 11.44
N GLU A 184 24.18 -10.11 12.02
CA GLU A 184 24.15 -10.99 13.17
C GLU A 184 24.89 -10.32 14.32
N LEU A 185 24.26 -10.28 15.49
CA LEU A 185 24.77 -9.65 16.70
C LEU A 185 24.73 -10.65 17.83
N GLU A 186 25.80 -10.73 18.60
CA GLU A 186 25.90 -11.55 19.80
C GLU A 186 26.27 -10.66 20.98
N GLY A 187 25.67 -10.92 22.14
CA GLY A 187 25.91 -10.10 23.31
C GLY A 187 24.88 -10.26 24.42
N ASP A 188 24.85 -9.25 25.27
CA ASP A 188 23.93 -9.17 26.40
C ASP A 188 22.66 -8.47 25.95
N PHE A 189 21.57 -9.23 25.85
CA PHE A 189 20.31 -8.71 25.35
C PHE A 189 19.48 -8.04 26.43
N LYS A 190 18.94 -6.87 26.10
CA LYS A 190 17.96 -6.14 26.89
C LYS A 190 16.75 -5.81 26.04
N SER A 191 15.62 -6.42 26.37
CA SER A 191 14.34 -6.12 25.70
C SER A 191 13.90 -4.68 25.99
N VAL A 192 13.12 -4.11 25.08
CA VAL A 192 12.62 -2.73 25.22
C VAL A 192 11.69 -2.66 26.43
N GLY A 193 11.96 -1.74 27.35
CA GLY A 193 11.15 -1.55 28.55
C GLY A 193 11.42 -2.53 29.69
N SER A 194 12.27 -3.55 29.49
CA SER A 194 12.73 -4.43 30.57
C SER A 194 13.97 -3.86 31.26
N THR A 195 14.15 -4.17 32.54
CA THR A 195 15.40 -3.94 33.29
C THR A 195 16.31 -5.16 33.30
N GLU A 196 15.80 -6.32 32.89
CA GLU A 196 16.52 -7.59 32.84
C GLU A 196 17.53 -7.60 31.70
N VAL A 197 18.71 -8.18 31.96
CA VAL A 197 19.77 -8.38 30.99
C VAL A 197 20.00 -9.87 30.82
N LEU A 198 19.74 -10.36 29.62
CA LEU A 198 19.82 -11.77 29.25
C LEU A 198 21.17 -12.05 28.59
N LYS A 199 21.91 -13.01 29.14
CA LYS A 199 23.29 -13.34 28.72
C LYS A 199 23.32 -14.37 27.61
N ASN A 200 24.35 -14.33 26.77
CA ASN A 200 24.56 -15.28 25.66
C ASN A 200 23.41 -15.29 24.66
N TYR A 201 22.91 -14.10 24.30
CA TYR A 201 21.85 -13.95 23.32
C TYR A 201 22.43 -13.65 21.95
N LYS A 202 21.64 -13.98 20.94
CA LYS A 202 21.90 -13.65 19.55
C LYS A 202 20.70 -12.93 18.95
N LEU A 203 20.97 -11.94 18.12
CA LEU A 203 20.00 -11.22 17.32
C LEU A 203 20.43 -11.33 15.86
N VAL A 204 19.53 -11.82 15.02
CA VAL A 204 19.70 -11.87 13.58
C VAL A 204 18.64 -10.97 12.95
N GLY A 205 19.08 -10.08 12.06
CA GLY A 205 18.21 -9.09 11.46
C GLY A 205 18.47 -8.92 9.98
N ILE A 206 17.39 -8.70 9.24
CA ILE A 206 17.47 -8.16 7.88
C ILE A 206 16.58 -6.93 7.79
N ILE A 207 17.13 -5.83 7.29
CA ILE A 207 16.43 -4.55 7.15
C ILE A 207 16.58 -4.02 5.73
N LEU A 208 15.44 -3.75 5.10
CA LEU A 208 15.42 -3.05 3.83
C LEU A 208 15.68 -1.56 4.07
N PRO A 209 16.62 -0.93 3.34
CA PRO A 209 16.77 0.52 3.35
C PRO A 209 15.44 1.23 3.04
N GLU A 210 15.29 2.46 3.51
CA GLU A 210 14.04 3.22 3.37
C GLU A 210 13.60 3.28 1.90
N LEU A 211 12.40 2.76 1.64
CA LEU A 211 11.76 2.85 0.33
C LEU A 211 10.76 4.00 0.33
N PRO A 212 10.80 4.91 -0.66
CA PRO A 212 9.80 5.94 -0.81
C PRO A 212 8.55 5.34 -1.48
N ILE A 213 7.70 4.69 -0.69
CA ILE A 213 6.50 4.00 -1.18
C ILE A 213 5.26 4.40 -0.38
N ASN A 214 4.11 4.41 -1.04
CA ASN A 214 2.83 4.56 -0.37
C ASN A 214 2.20 3.17 -0.20
N LEU A 215 2.15 2.67 1.03
CA LEU A 215 1.30 1.54 1.37
C LEU A 215 -0.13 2.09 1.50
N GLU A 216 -0.96 1.86 0.49
CA GLU A 216 -2.38 2.20 0.60
C GLU A 216 -2.97 1.48 1.82
N LYS A 217 -3.76 2.22 2.62
CA LYS A 217 -4.37 1.73 3.86
C LYS A 217 -5.57 0.83 3.56
#